data_AF-A0A1M4VIU5-F1
#
_entry.id   AF-A0A1M4VIU5-F1
#
_cell.length_a   1.000
_cell.length_b   1.000
_cell.length_c   1.000
_cell.angle_alpha   90.00
_cell.angle_beta   90.00
_cell.angle_gamma   90.00
#
_symmetry.space_group_name_H-M   'P 1'
#
loop_
_entity.id
_entity.type
_entity.pdbx_description
1 polymer ?
#
loop_
_entity_poly.entity_id
_entity_poly.type
_entity_poly.pdbx_seq_one_letter_code
_entity_poly.pdbx_strand_id
1 'polypeptide(L)'
;MVDIAAGSRHADNLDHPLAPFLYTVSLLHCLPVGRVDGGAGLGMMWGRERALDLLRQAGFTQVEVQTMSHDPFNDHYLCRKGSNRP
;
A
#
# COMPACT_ATOMS: atom_id res chain seq x y z
N MET A 1 2.04 8.83 -3.61
CA MET A 1 2.45 7.85 -2.57
C MET A 1 3.24 6.76 -3.27
N VAL A 2 4.25 6.19 -2.62
CA VAL A 2 4.99 5.03 -3.14
C VAL A 2 4.83 3.91 -2.12
N ASP A 3 4.52 2.71 -2.56
CA ASP A 3 4.24 1.57 -1.68
C ASP A 3 4.60 0.25 -2.35
N ILE A 4 4.73 -0.83 -1.59
CA ILE A 4 5.07 -2.15 -2.13
C ILE A 4 4.01 -2.62 -3.13
N ALA A 5 4.48 -3.09 -4.29
CA ALA A 5 3.64 -3.72 -5.31
C ALA A 5 3.15 -5.10 -4.82
N ALA A 6 2.08 -5.08 -4.03
CA ALA A 6 1.46 -6.26 -3.44
C ALA A 6 -0.08 -6.19 -3.54
N GLY A 7 -0.73 -7.34 -3.65
CA GLY A 7 -2.18 -7.46 -3.45
C GLY A 7 -2.53 -7.48 -1.96
N SER A 8 -3.76 -7.07 -1.61
CA SER A 8 -4.22 -7.06 -0.22
C SER A 8 -4.50 -8.46 0.35
N ARG A 9 -4.67 -9.50 -0.49
CA ARG A 9 -4.80 -10.90 -0.01
C ARG A 9 -3.46 -11.60 -0.11
N HIS A 10 -3.13 -12.40 0.90
CA HIS A 10 -1.89 -13.20 0.91
C HIS A 10 -1.72 -14.09 -0.34
N ALA A 11 -2.82 -14.68 -0.84
CA ALA A 11 -2.80 -15.54 -2.01
C ALA A 11 -2.33 -14.81 -3.29
N ASP A 12 -2.58 -13.50 -3.39
CA ASP A 12 -2.21 -12.70 -4.55
C ASP A 12 -0.69 -12.39 -4.57
N ASN A 13 0.02 -12.71 -3.49
CA ASN A 13 1.44 -12.39 -3.32
C ASN A 13 2.35 -13.63 -3.33
N LEU A 14 1.81 -14.82 -3.59
CA LEU A 14 2.59 -16.06 -3.54
C LEU A 14 3.71 -16.11 -4.58
N ASP A 15 3.50 -15.48 -5.74
CA ASP A 15 4.48 -15.40 -6.83
C ASP A 15 5.48 -14.24 -6.66
N HIS A 16 5.33 -13.40 -5.62
CA HIS A 16 6.24 -12.30 -5.37
C HIS A 16 7.59 -12.84 -4.84
N PRO A 17 8.72 -12.64 -5.53
CA PRO A 17 10.00 -13.30 -5.20
C PRO A 17 10.49 -13.05 -3.76
N LEU A 18 10.15 -11.89 -3.21
CA LEU A 18 10.51 -11.49 -1.84
C LEU A 18 9.34 -11.55 -0.84
N ALA A 19 8.20 -12.16 -1.18
CA ALA A 19 7.04 -12.17 -0.29
C ALA A 19 7.37 -12.68 1.13
N PRO A 20 8.08 -13.81 1.33
CA PRO A 20 8.41 -14.28 2.67
C PRO A 20 9.22 -13.25 3.48
N PHE A 21 10.19 -12.58 2.85
CA PHE A 21 10.99 -11.54 3.50
C PHE A 21 10.14 -10.33 3.86
N LEU A 22 9.34 -9.81 2.91
CA LEU A 22 8.51 -8.62 3.12
C LEU A 22 7.41 -8.87 4.17
N TYR A 23 6.80 -10.06 4.18
CA TYR A 23 5.87 -10.45 5.24
C TYR A 23 6.56 -10.60 6.60
N THR A 24 7.80 -11.09 6.65
CA THR A 24 8.58 -11.17 7.88
C THR A 24 8.88 -9.78 8.43
N VAL A 25 9.35 -8.85 7.59
CA VAL A 25 9.57 -7.44 7.97
C VAL A 25 8.25 -6.80 8.41
N SER A 26 7.16 -7.03 7.68
CA SER A 26 5.83 -6.57 8.06
C SER A 26 5.46 -7.02 9.46
N LEU A 27 5.56 -8.33 9.73
CA LEU A 27 5.14 -8.95 10.98
C LEU A 27 6.01 -8.55 12.17
N LEU A 28 7.33 -8.47 11.97
CA LEU A 28 8.29 -8.25 13.06
C LEU A 28 8.60 -6.77 13.29
N HIS A 29 8.11 -5.86 12.45
CA HIS A 29 8.37 -4.42 12.59
C HIS A 29 7.14 -3.56 12.28
N CYS A 30 6.73 -3.46 11.02
CA CYS A 30 5.77 -2.44 10.58
C CYS A 30 4.37 -2.62 11.20
N LEU A 31 3.91 -3.87 11.31
CA LEU A 31 2.60 -4.18 11.89
C LEU A 31 2.56 -3.89 13.40
N PRO A 32 3.50 -4.38 14.25
CA PRO A 32 3.54 -4.02 15.66
C PRO A 32 3.65 -2.52 15.91
N VAL A 33 4.58 -1.83 15.23
CA VAL A 33 4.78 -0.38 15.39
C VAL A 33 3.52 0.38 14.96
N GLY A 34 2.90 -0.02 13.86
CA GLY A 34 1.67 0.59 13.35
C GLY A 34 0.43 0.34 14.22
N ARG A 35 0.52 -0.47 15.29
CA ARG A 35 -0.55 -0.71 16.27
C ARG A 35 -0.42 0.11 17.55
N VAL A 36 0.74 0.74 17.79
CA VAL A 36 0.96 1.60 18.96
C VAL A 36 -0.11 2.70 19.00
N ASP A 37 -0.59 3.03 20.20
CA ASP A 37 -1.62 4.04 20.46
C ASP A 37 -2.90 3.90 19.63
N GLY A 38 -3.29 2.65 19.32
CA GLY A 38 -4.52 2.35 18.58
C GLY A 38 -4.40 2.53 17.06
N GLY A 39 -3.18 2.58 16.54
CA GLY A 39 -2.94 2.65 15.10
C GLY A 39 -3.54 1.46 14.32
N ALA A 40 -3.76 1.68 13.02
CA ALA A 40 -4.46 0.71 12.16
C ALA A 40 -3.67 -0.58 11.91
N GLY A 41 -2.35 -0.58 12.13
CA GLY A 41 -1.47 -1.73 11.94
C GLY A 41 -1.70 -2.43 10.61
N LEU A 42 -1.50 -1.71 9.51
CA LEU A 42 -1.72 -2.26 8.16
C LEU A 42 -0.59 -3.20 7.76
N GLY A 43 0.63 -2.94 8.25
CA GLY A 43 1.84 -3.66 7.86
C GLY A 43 2.37 -3.19 6.51
N MET A 44 3.50 -3.75 6.11
CA MET A 44 4.18 -3.43 4.85
C MET A 44 3.45 -4.01 3.63
N MET A 45 2.83 -5.18 3.79
CA MET A 45 2.16 -5.93 2.71
C MET A 45 0.63 -5.75 2.73
N TRP A 46 0.16 -4.57 3.09
CA TRP A 46 -1.28 -4.24 3.19
C TRP A 46 -1.98 -4.14 1.82
N GLY A 47 -1.21 -3.86 0.77
CA GLY A 47 -1.58 -4.05 -0.62
C GLY A 47 -2.41 -2.94 -1.28
N ARG A 48 -2.44 -3.01 -2.60
CA ARG A 48 -2.96 -1.96 -3.50
C ARG A 48 -4.44 -1.68 -3.30
N GLU A 49 -5.27 -2.69 -3.14
CA GLU A 49 -6.72 -2.51 -2.99
C GLU A 49 -7.03 -1.67 -1.75
N ARG A 50 -6.38 -2.02 -0.64
CA ARG A 50 -6.53 -1.27 0.61
C ARG A 50 -5.95 0.14 0.51
N ALA A 51 -4.84 0.32 -0.21
CA ALA A 51 -4.29 1.63 -0.50
C ALA A 51 -5.26 2.53 -1.27
N LEU A 52 -5.86 2.03 -2.34
CA LEU A 52 -6.86 2.76 -3.12
C LEU A 52 -8.08 3.16 -2.29
N ASP A 53 -8.56 2.26 -1.43
CA ASP A 53 -9.71 2.54 -0.56
C ASP A 53 -9.40 3.64 0.46
N LEU A 54 -8.23 3.61 1.10
CA LEU A 54 -7.84 4.67 2.03
C LEU A 54 -7.59 6.01 1.33
N LEU A 55 -7.01 6.00 0.13
CA LEU A 55 -6.81 7.23 -0.65
C LEU A 55 -8.16 7.87 -1.03
N ARG A 56 -9.16 7.06 -1.41
CA ARG A 56 -10.52 7.54 -1.66
C ARG A 56 -11.17 8.09 -0.40
N GLN A 57 -11.05 7.39 0.73
CA GLN A 57 -11.57 7.84 2.03
C GLN A 57 -10.93 9.17 2.47
N ALA A 58 -9.65 9.39 2.13
CA ALA A 58 -8.95 10.65 2.37
C ALA A 58 -9.39 11.80 1.42
N GLY A 59 -10.27 11.53 0.45
CA GLY A 59 -10.83 12.54 -0.46
C GLY A 59 -10.07 12.73 -1.77
N PHE A 60 -9.14 11.84 -2.12
CA PHE A 60 -8.57 11.80 -3.46
C PHE A 60 -9.56 11.17 -4.43
N THR A 61 -9.97 11.92 -5.45
CA THR A 61 -10.99 11.47 -6.41
C THR A 61 -10.37 10.96 -7.71
N GLN A 62 -9.10 11.27 -7.96
CA GLN A 62 -8.34 10.80 -9.10
C GLN A 62 -7.06 10.14 -8.58
N VAL A 63 -6.99 8.81 -8.66
CA VAL A 63 -5.84 8.03 -8.24
C VAL A 63 -5.42 7.15 -9.40
N GLU A 64 -4.21 7.36 -9.90
CA GLU A 64 -3.56 6.52 -10.90
C GLU A 64 -2.45 5.72 -10.24
N VAL A 65 -2.33 4.44 -10.58
CA VAL A 65 -1.24 3.57 -10.13
C VAL A 65 -0.31 3.33 -11.30
N GLN A 66 0.96 3.68 -11.13
CA GLN A 66 1.99 3.52 -12.14
C GLN A 66 3.05 2.54 -11.65
N THR A 67 3.48 1.64 -12.53
CA THR A 67 4.64 0.78 -12.33
C THR A 67 5.83 1.35 -13.08
N MET A 68 7.03 1.28 -12.50
CA MET A 68 8.25 1.73 -13.16
C MET A 68 9.17 0.55 -13.44
N SER A 69 9.72 0.48 -14.66
CA SER A 69 10.59 -0.63 -15.07
C SER A 69 11.86 -0.77 -14.22
N HIS A 70 12.35 0.35 -13.66
CA HIS A 70 13.53 0.39 -12.78
C HIS A 70 13.20 0.25 -11.29
N ASP A 71 11.91 0.18 -10.94
CA ASP A 71 11.43 0.00 -9.57
C ASP A 71 10.21 -0.94 -9.55
N PRO A 72 10.40 -2.23 -9.92
CA PRO A 72 9.29 -3.19 -9.97
C PRO A 72 8.76 -3.58 -8.59
N PHE A 73 9.46 -3.18 -7.52
CA PHE A 73 9.08 -3.49 -6.14
C PHE A 73 7.98 -2.59 -5.62
N ASN A 74 7.76 -1.43 -6.24
CA ASN A 74 6.82 -0.44 -5.76
C ASN A 74 5.80 -0.01 -6.80
N ASP A 75 4.59 0.23 -6.31
CA ASP A 75 3.55 0.98 -6.98
C ASP A 75 3.68 2.46 -6.67
N HIS A 76 3.55 3.28 -7.71
CA HIS A 76 3.59 4.73 -7.63
C HIS A 76 2.18 5.29 -7.81
N TYR A 77 1.59 5.79 -6.73
CA TYR A 77 0.23 6.33 -6.70
C TYR A 77 0.27 7.83 -6.96
N LEU A 78 -0.18 8.25 -8.14
CA LEU A 78 -0.39 9.65 -8.49
C LEU A 78 -1.80 10.07 -8.08
N CYS A 79 -1.89 10.84 -6.99
CA CYS A 79 -3.17 11.19 -6.36
C CYS A 79 -3.47 12.67 -6.59
N ARG A 80 -4.62 12.98 -7.17
CA ARG A 80 -5.12 14.35 -7.32
C ARG A 80 -6.40 14.50 -6.51
N LYS A 81 -6.46 15.56 -5.73
CA LYS A 81 -7.68 15.97 -5.04
C LYS A 81 -8.64 16.49 -6.11
N GLY A 82 -9.89 16.04 -6.08
CA GLY A 82 -10.93 16.64 -6.92
C GLY A 82 -11.04 18.13 -6.60
N SER A 83 -11.26 18.96 -7.60
CA SER A 83 -11.53 20.37 -7.39
C SER A 83 -12.86 20.52 -6.65
N ASN A 84 -12.83 20.43 -5.33
CA ASN A 84 -13.91 20.96 -4.51
C ASN A 84 -13.67 22.48 -4.46
N ARG A 85 -13.99 23.17 -5.56
CA ARG A 85 -14.28 24.60 -5.47
C ARG A 85 -15.56 24.70 -4.63
N PRO A 86 -15.57 25.45 -3.51
CA PRO A 86 -16.81 26.13 -3.16
C PRO A 86 -17.23 27.04 -4.32
#